data_AF-A0A7X0DJ41-F1
#
_entry.id   AF-A0A7X0DJ41-F1
#
_cell.length_a   1.000
_cell.length_b   1.000
_cell.length_c   1.000
_cell.angle_alpha   90.00
_cell.angle_beta   90.00
_cell.angle_gamma   90.00
#
_symmetry.space_group_name_H-M   'P 1'
#
loop_
_entity.id
_entity.type
_entity.pdbx_description
1 polymer ?
#
loop_
_entity_poly.entity_id
_entity_poly.type
_entity_poly.pdbx_seq_one_letter_code
_entity_poly.pdbx_strand_id
1 'polypeptide(L)'
;QLAASDGNSVVVSSTGPAGTPISGNIGYSVANVAAHHVIMELAPNTGYTITATVSGSVQNVSVSVGGATMSSSEGVLDFNLSTSGVVSTPPVISTLPISILPVPGYPQPYTGS
;
A
#
# COMPACT_ATOMS: atom_id res chain seq x y z
N GLN A 1 1.84 5.08 -22.84
CA GLN A 1 2.83 4.48 -21.90
C GLN A 1 3.21 5.58 -20.91
N LEU A 2 2.89 5.42 -19.63
CA LEU A 2 3.29 6.38 -18.60
C LEU A 2 4.70 6.02 -18.15
N ALA A 3 5.69 6.83 -18.49
CA ALA A 3 7.02 6.72 -17.91
C ALA A 3 7.00 7.34 -16.50
N ALA A 4 6.58 6.56 -15.52
CA ALA A 4 6.86 6.86 -14.12
C ALA A 4 8.19 6.18 -13.78
N SER A 5 9.20 6.80 -13.22
CA SER A 5 9.39 8.16 -12.73
C SER A 5 10.90 8.39 -12.74
N ASP A 6 11.36 9.51 -12.21
CA ASP A 6 12.70 9.81 -11.67
C ASP A 6 13.44 8.70 -10.89
N GLY A 7 12.84 7.52 -10.73
CA GLY A 7 13.49 6.27 -10.35
C GLY A 7 13.05 5.72 -9.00
N ASN A 8 12.05 6.35 -8.36
CA ASN A 8 11.76 6.09 -6.95
C ASN A 8 10.27 6.05 -6.57
N SER A 9 9.35 6.68 -7.33
CA SER A 9 7.92 6.75 -6.96
C SER A 9 6.95 6.73 -8.15
N VAL A 10 5.95 5.86 -8.10
CA VAL A 10 4.97 5.65 -9.18
C VAL A 10 3.58 5.93 -8.64
N VAL A 11 2.85 6.85 -9.28
CA VAL A 11 1.46 7.15 -8.92
C VAL A 11 0.56 6.82 -10.09
N VAL A 12 -0.49 6.03 -9.82
CA VAL A 12 -1.52 5.66 -10.79
C VAL A 12 -2.87 6.18 -10.30
N SER A 13 -3.56 6.96 -11.13
CA SER A 13 -4.90 7.47 -10.87
C SER A 13 -5.82 7.24 -12.08
N SER A 14 -7.12 7.17 -11.83
CA SER A 14 -8.13 7.16 -12.89
C SER A 14 -8.25 8.54 -13.54
N THR A 15 -8.78 8.55 -14.76
CA THR A 15 -9.26 9.78 -15.41
C THR A 15 -10.78 9.92 -15.32
N GLY A 16 -11.44 9.01 -14.58
CA GLY A 16 -12.88 9.00 -14.38
C GLY A 16 -13.37 10.03 -13.36
N PRO A 17 -14.69 10.13 -13.13
CA PRO A 17 -15.24 10.95 -12.07
C PRO A 17 -14.69 10.53 -10.70
N ALA A 18 -14.33 11.49 -9.86
CA ALA A 18 -13.85 11.23 -8.51
C ALA A 18 -14.80 10.28 -7.76
N GLY A 19 -14.25 9.29 -7.07
CA GLY A 19 -15.00 8.27 -6.36
C GLY A 19 -15.52 7.13 -7.23
N THR A 20 -15.19 7.10 -8.53
CA THR A 20 -15.45 5.94 -9.40
C THR A 20 -14.26 4.98 -9.35
N PRO A 21 -14.42 3.77 -8.78
CA PRO A 21 -13.30 2.83 -8.71
C PRO A 21 -12.83 2.40 -10.10
N ILE A 22 -11.51 2.32 -10.28
CA ILE A 22 -10.88 1.65 -11.40
C ILE A 22 -11.28 0.17 -11.35
N SER A 23 -11.99 -0.28 -12.38
CA SER A 23 -12.39 -1.67 -12.56
C SER A 23 -11.49 -2.38 -13.56
N GLY A 24 -11.15 -3.64 -13.28
CA GLY A 24 -10.35 -4.49 -14.18
C GLY A 24 -8.88 -4.54 -13.80
N ASN A 25 -8.05 -5.09 -14.69
CA ASN A 25 -6.63 -5.25 -14.47
C ASN A 25 -5.89 -3.95 -14.81
N ILE A 26 -5.00 -3.53 -13.92
CA ILE A 26 -4.16 -2.35 -14.11
C ILE A 26 -2.77 -2.82 -14.51
N GLY A 27 -2.28 -2.40 -15.67
CA GLY A 27 -0.96 -2.75 -16.19
C GLY A 27 -0.13 -1.51 -16.51
N TYR A 28 1.11 -1.47 -16.06
CA TYR A 28 2.06 -0.39 -16.36
C TYR A 28 3.51 -0.86 -16.33
N SER A 29 4.41 -0.07 -16.91
CA SER A 29 5.84 -0.38 -17.01
C SER A 29 6.67 0.75 -16.43
N VAL A 30 7.68 0.41 -15.64
CA VAL A 30 8.58 1.36 -14.97
C VAL A 30 10.03 0.92 -15.15
N ALA A 31 10.99 1.81 -14.89
CA ALA A 31 12.39 1.42 -14.89
C ALA A 31 12.67 0.31 -13.86
N ASN A 32 13.67 -0.53 -14.11
CA ASN A 32 14.09 -1.57 -13.16
C ASN A 32 14.91 -1.00 -12.00
N VAL A 33 14.23 -0.26 -11.14
CA VAL A 33 14.74 0.38 -9.94
C VAL A 33 13.78 0.06 -8.79
N ALA A 34 14.29 0.02 -7.57
CA ALA A 34 13.42 -0.12 -6.41
C ALA A 34 12.57 1.15 -6.28
N ALA A 35 11.25 0.99 -6.22
CA ALA A 35 10.32 2.12 -6.24
C ALA A 35 9.15 1.90 -5.28
N HIS A 36 8.60 3.02 -4.82
CA HIS A 36 7.35 3.09 -4.08
C HIS A 36 6.19 3.32 -5.05
N HIS A 37 5.09 2.61 -4.88
CA HIS A 37 3.94 2.61 -5.78
C HIS A 37 2.68 2.95 -5.00
N VAL A 38 1.92 3.90 -5.53
CA VAL A 38 0.61 4.31 -5.02
C VAL A 38 -0.41 4.23 -6.15
N ILE A 39 -1.45 3.43 -5.96
CA ILE A 39 -2.59 3.33 -6.87
C ILE A 39 -3.83 3.84 -6.14
N MET A 40 -4.48 4.85 -6.70
CA MET A 40 -5.67 5.47 -6.12
C MET A 40 -6.93 5.02 -6.84
N GLU A 41 -8.07 5.33 -6.24
CA GLU A 41 -9.40 5.09 -6.80
C GLU A 41 -9.64 3.60 -7.07
N LEU A 42 -9.20 2.74 -6.17
CA LEU A 42 -9.52 1.31 -6.17
C LEU A 42 -10.78 1.04 -5.35
N ALA A 43 -11.32 -0.17 -5.46
CA ALA A 43 -12.38 -0.59 -4.56
C ALA A 43 -11.86 -0.56 -3.10
N PRO A 44 -12.54 0.09 -2.14
CA PRO A 44 -12.09 0.15 -0.76
C PRO A 44 -12.00 -1.23 -0.11
N ASN A 45 -11.06 -1.40 0.83
CA ASN A 45 -10.88 -2.63 1.62
C ASN A 45 -10.87 -3.91 0.76
N THR A 46 -10.28 -3.85 -0.43
CA THR A 46 -10.28 -4.93 -1.41
C THR A 46 -8.87 -5.48 -1.57
N GLY A 47 -8.76 -6.81 -1.65
CA GLY A 47 -7.49 -7.51 -1.82
C GLY A 47 -7.04 -7.56 -3.28
N TYR A 48 -5.79 -7.17 -3.54
CA TYR A 48 -5.17 -7.14 -4.86
C TYR A 48 -3.96 -8.07 -4.96
N THR A 49 -3.85 -8.74 -6.09
CA THR A 49 -2.65 -9.46 -6.52
C THR A 49 -1.79 -8.49 -7.29
N ILE A 50 -0.54 -8.37 -6.89
CA ILE A 50 0.47 -7.54 -7.57
C ILE A 50 1.53 -8.48 -8.11
N THR A 51 1.72 -8.47 -9.42
CA THR A 51 2.80 -9.22 -10.09
C THR A 51 3.71 -8.23 -10.79
N ALA A 52 5.01 -8.39 -10.61
CA ALA A 52 6.00 -7.64 -11.36
C ALA A 52 6.95 -8.60 -12.07
N THR A 53 7.14 -8.38 -13.36
CA THR A 53 8.08 -9.16 -14.17
C THR A 53 9.16 -8.24 -14.72
N VAL A 54 10.42 -8.60 -14.47
CA VAL A 54 11.58 -7.87 -14.98
C VAL A 54 11.85 -8.30 -16.42
N SER A 55 11.96 -7.33 -17.33
CA SER A 55 12.33 -7.54 -18.73
C SER A 55 13.39 -6.52 -19.13
N GLY A 56 14.66 -6.90 -19.00
CA GLY A 56 15.79 -6.00 -19.21
C GLY A 56 15.80 -4.87 -18.17
N SER A 57 15.85 -3.62 -18.62
CA SER A 57 15.85 -2.43 -17.77
C SER A 57 14.44 -1.95 -17.35
N VAL A 58 13.41 -2.76 -17.58
CA VAL A 58 12.00 -2.41 -17.33
C VAL A 58 11.35 -3.45 -16.43
N GLN A 59 10.52 -3.00 -15.50
CA GLN A 59 9.60 -3.82 -14.71
C GLN A 59 8.18 -3.62 -15.23
N ASN A 60 7.52 -4.72 -15.59
CA ASN A 60 6.11 -4.73 -15.97
C ASN A 60 5.28 -5.13 -14.76
N VAL A 61 4.46 -4.21 -14.27
CA VAL A 61 3.60 -4.40 -13.12
C VAL A 61 2.17 -4.64 -13.58
N SER A 62 1.54 -5.68 -13.05
CA SER A 62 0.12 -5.98 -13.22
C SER A 62 -0.54 -6.11 -11.86
N VAL A 63 -1.68 -5.45 -11.71
CA VAL A 63 -2.50 -5.44 -10.50
C VAL A 63 -3.91 -5.91 -10.85
N SER A 64 -4.38 -6.92 -10.13
CA SER A 64 -5.72 -7.50 -10.33
C SER A 64 -6.38 -7.82 -8.99
N VAL A 65 -7.71 -7.85 -8.96
CA VAL A 65 -8.47 -8.20 -7.74
C VAL A 65 -8.26 -9.67 -7.38
N GLY A 66 -8.25 -9.98 -6.08
CA GLY A 66 -8.22 -11.34 -5.53
C GLY A 66 -6.94 -11.75 -4.80
N GLY A 67 -6.07 -10.79 -4.44
CA GLY A 67 -4.84 -11.07 -3.70
C GLY A 67 -4.86 -10.60 -2.24
N ALA A 68 -3.70 -10.63 -1.58
CA ALA A 68 -3.55 -10.33 -0.16
C ALA A 68 -3.24 -8.86 0.14
N THR A 69 -2.81 -8.07 -0.85
CA THR A 69 -2.45 -6.66 -0.65
C THR A 69 -3.73 -5.83 -0.60
N MET A 70 -4.05 -5.28 0.56
CA MET A 70 -5.32 -4.58 0.78
C MET A 70 -5.23 -3.10 0.38
N SER A 71 -6.26 -2.61 -0.31
CA SER A 71 -6.51 -1.17 -0.44
C SER A 71 -7.05 -0.59 0.87
N SER A 72 -6.83 0.71 1.09
CA SER A 72 -7.35 1.46 2.23
C SER A 72 -8.88 1.67 2.15
N SER A 73 -9.45 2.29 3.20
CA SER A 73 -10.85 2.75 3.19
C SER A 73 -11.14 3.77 2.09
N GLU A 74 -10.11 4.49 1.63
CA GLU A 74 -10.19 5.50 0.57
C GLU A 74 -9.89 4.93 -0.81
N GLY A 75 -9.72 3.59 -0.93
CA GLY A 75 -9.39 2.96 -2.21
C GLY A 75 -7.95 3.24 -2.66
N VAL A 76 -7.01 3.35 -1.73
CA VAL A 76 -5.58 3.55 -2.04
C VAL A 76 -4.81 2.27 -1.75
N LEU A 77 -4.05 1.80 -2.74
CA LEU A 77 -3.13 0.67 -2.61
C LEU A 77 -1.70 1.21 -2.61
N ASP A 78 -0.97 0.91 -1.54
CA ASP A 78 0.40 1.39 -1.30
C ASP A 78 1.35 0.19 -1.15
N PHE A 79 2.39 0.14 -1.97
CA PHE A 79 3.37 -0.93 -1.92
C PHE A 79 4.73 -0.50 -2.45
N ASN A 80 5.78 -1.21 -2.05
CA ASN A 80 7.12 -1.09 -2.59
C ASN A 80 7.41 -2.26 -3.51
N LEU A 81 8.18 -1.98 -4.55
CA LEU A 81 8.69 -2.96 -5.49
C LEU A 81 10.22 -2.94 -5.47
N SER A 82 10.84 -4.10 -5.25
CA SER A 82 12.30 -4.26 -5.39
C SER A 82 12.71 -4.42 -6.85
N THR A 83 14.00 -4.24 -7.17
CA THR A 83 14.56 -4.52 -8.50
C THR A 83 14.43 -5.98 -8.96
N SER A 84 14.08 -6.90 -8.05
CA SER A 84 13.80 -8.31 -8.35
C SER A 84 12.31 -8.60 -8.56
N GLY A 85 11.43 -7.58 -8.51
CA GLY A 85 9.99 -7.75 -8.63
C GLY A 85 9.29 -8.25 -7.35
N VAL A 86 10.00 -8.33 -6.23
CA VAL A 86 9.40 -8.64 -4.92
C VAL A 86 8.59 -7.45 -4.43
N VAL A 87 7.33 -7.72 -4.08
CA VAL A 87 6.38 -6.75 -3.53
C VAL A 87 6.43 -6.77 -2.01
N SER A 88 6.46 -5.60 -1.39
CA SER A 88 6.32 -5.43 0.07
C SER A 88 5.36 -4.30 0.37
N THR A 89 4.42 -4.50 1.29
CA THR A 89 3.61 -3.39 1.82
C THR A 89 4.35 -2.68 2.94
N PRO A 90 4.14 -1.37 3.14
CA PRO A 90 4.54 -0.74 4.38
C PRO A 90 3.90 -1.45 5.58
N PRO A 91 4.54 -1.43 6.75
CA PRO A 91 3.92 -1.95 7.96
C PRO A 91 2.63 -1.17 8.25
N VAL A 92 1.52 -1.88 8.43
CA VAL A 92 0.30 -1.28 8.98
C VAL A 92 0.61 -0.95 10.43
N ILE A 93 0.63 0.35 10.78
CA ILE A 93 0.72 0.78 12.17
C ILE A 93 -0.64 0.49 12.81
N SER A 94 -0.89 -0.77 13.17
CA SER A 94 -1.95 -1.10 14.10
C SER A 94 -1.61 -0.38 15.39
N THR A 95 -2.44 0.57 15.80
CA THR A 95 -2.34 1.16 17.13
C THR A 95 -2.32 0.01 18.11
N LEU A 96 -1.16 -0.23 18.73
CA LEU A 96 -0.99 -1.25 19.76
C LEU A 96 -2.19 -1.18 20.70
N PRO A 97 -2.79 -2.31 21.09
CA PRO A 97 -3.90 -2.28 22.04
C PRO A 97 -3.42 -1.52 23.29
N ILE A 98 -4.06 -0.39 23.57
CA ILE A 98 -3.85 0.31 24.83
C ILE A 98 -4.38 -0.66 25.89
N SER A 99 -3.49 -1.20 26.74
CA SER A 99 -3.93 -2.07 27.83
C SER A 99 -4.83 -1.25 28.76
N ILE A 100 -6.13 -1.52 28.72
CA ILE A 100 -7.13 -0.96 29.66
C ILE A 100 -7.18 -1.71 30.98
N LEU A 101 -6.33 -2.73 31.18
CA LEU A 101 -6.25 -3.43 32.45
C LEU A 101 -5.73 -2.45 33.52
N PRO A 102 -6.47 -2.28 34.63
CA PRO A 102 -5.99 -1.52 35.76
C PRO A 102 -4.65 -2.09 36.21
N VAL A 103 -3.63 -1.24 36.38
CA VAL A 103 -2.40 -1.63 37.08
C VAL A 103 -2.79 -1.81 38.55
N PRO A 104 -2.72 -3.03 39.12
CA PRO A 104 -3.04 -3.23 40.52
C PRO A 104 -2.11 -2.35 41.38
N GLY A 105 -2.69 -1.43 42.14
CA GLY A 105 -1.95 -0.53 43.04
C GLY A 105 -1.73 0.90 42.54
N TYR A 106 -2.33 1.34 41.42
CA TYR A 106 -2.24 2.74 40.97
C TYR A 106 -3.59 3.43 40.75
N PRO A 107 -3.68 4.75 41.06
CA PRO A 107 -2.66 5.55 41.77
C PRO A 107 -2.64 5.30 43.28
N GLN A 108 -1.45 5.21 43.88
CA GLN A 108 -1.30 5.19 45.34
C GLN A 108 -1.70 6.56 45.93
N PRO A 109 -2.45 6.60 47.04
CA PRO A 109 -2.68 7.85 47.74
C PRO A 109 -1.36 8.40 48.28
N TYR A 110 -1.11 9.70 48.10
CA TYR A 110 0.00 10.38 48.77
C TYR A 110 -0.19 10.25 50.29
N THR A 111 0.67 9.47 50.96
CA THR A 111 0.72 9.44 52.42
C THR A 111 1.43 10.70 52.90
N GLY A 112 0.65 11.73 53.20
CA GLY A 112 1.14 12.91 53.92
C GLY A 112 1.44 12.53 55.37
N SER A 113 2.67 12.78 55.81
CA SER A 113 3.09 12.78 57.21
C SER A 113 3.95 14.00 57.47
#